data_AF-A0A2E4GPW9-F1
#
_entry.id   AF-A0A2E4GPW9-F1
#
_cell.length_a   1.000
_cell.length_b   1.000
_cell.length_c   1.000
_cell.angle_alpha   90.00
_cell.angle_beta   90.00
_cell.angle_gamma   90.00
#
_symmetry.space_group_name_H-M   'P 1'
#
loop_
_entity.id
_entity.type
_entity.pdbx_description
1 polymer ?
#
loop_
_entity_poly.entity_id
_entity_poly.type
_entity_poly.pdbx_seq_one_letter_code
_entity_poly.pdbx_strand_id
1 'polypeptide(L)'
;MFVWSKVSPVSKQSILEDQFLGLAQTNAVITELSGKKRFRIEVYCDDKNDAQKILSKFGGHISELKIKDWAKMNAPSDRPPIKIRDRLIITDTDEPKEIKKIYDRFEGRDVISIPAALAFGTGDHETTSTCLRLLVDLAKEYNKSNEDWSLCDIGTGTGILAIAAKMLGSKMVECFDFDSTAISIAKRNISKNQMSGILIYEADLFEWEPKKKKCWNIITANIFANVLNANLSKIFNALAPEGNLILSGILREHENSVIESAQKTSLIDPIIYRKGKWVSMHYRKE
;
A
#
# COMPACT_ATOMS: atom_id res chain seq x y z
N MET A 1 -0.76 16.00 17.59
CA MET A 1 -0.01 15.66 16.36
C MET A 1 0.60 16.93 15.78
N PHE A 2 1.87 16.88 15.47
CA PHE A 2 2.68 17.96 14.91
C PHE A 2 3.12 17.57 13.52
N VAL A 3 3.19 18.54 12.62
CA VAL A 3 3.71 18.33 11.27
C VAL A 3 4.95 19.19 11.11
N TRP A 4 6.07 18.53 10.89
CA TRP A 4 7.24 19.18 10.34
C TRP A 4 7.08 19.24 8.82
N SER A 5 7.35 20.39 8.20
CA SER A 5 7.31 20.51 6.74
C SER A 5 8.48 21.33 6.18
N LYS A 6 8.91 20.97 4.98
CA LYS A 6 9.95 21.70 4.23
C LYS A 6 9.67 21.67 2.73
N VAL A 7 9.73 22.84 2.10
CA VAL A 7 9.65 22.95 0.64
C VAL A 7 11.07 23.03 0.08
N SER A 8 11.38 22.15 -0.87
CA SER A 8 12.69 22.02 -1.49
C SER A 8 12.61 21.97 -3.02
N PRO A 9 13.65 22.40 -3.76
CA PRO A 9 13.71 22.19 -5.21
C PRO A 9 13.82 20.70 -5.56
N VAL A 10 13.16 20.25 -6.64
CA VAL A 10 13.17 18.83 -7.09
C VAL A 10 14.59 18.28 -7.32
N SER A 11 15.56 19.13 -7.67
CA SER A 11 16.96 18.71 -7.81
C SER A 11 17.60 18.22 -6.51
N LYS A 12 17.00 18.50 -5.34
CA LYS A 12 17.45 18.03 -4.03
C LYS A 12 16.64 16.84 -3.51
N GLN A 13 15.73 16.30 -4.32
CA GLN A 13 14.79 15.27 -3.90
C GLN A 13 15.50 13.98 -3.49
N SER A 14 16.35 13.41 -4.34
CA SER A 14 17.10 12.19 -4.03
C SER A 14 17.96 12.32 -2.77
N ILE A 15 18.69 13.43 -2.63
CA ILE A 15 19.54 13.70 -1.45
C ILE A 15 18.72 13.75 -0.16
N LEU A 16 17.54 14.37 -0.20
CA LEU A 16 16.66 14.46 0.96
C LEU A 16 16.00 13.11 1.25
N GLU A 17 15.54 12.38 0.22
CA GLU A 17 14.99 11.03 0.35
C GLU A 17 16.00 10.08 1.02
N ASP A 18 17.27 10.08 0.59
CA ASP A 18 18.35 9.30 1.19
C ASP A 18 18.60 9.67 2.66
N GLN A 19 18.56 10.97 2.98
CA GLN A 19 18.74 11.47 4.34
C GLN A 19 17.57 11.12 5.28
N PHE A 20 16.35 11.01 4.75
CA PHE A 20 15.15 10.60 5.50
C PHE A 20 15.07 9.08 5.65
N LEU A 21 15.49 8.31 4.64
CA LEU A 21 15.65 6.85 4.73
C LEU A 21 16.62 6.45 5.86
N GLY A 22 17.69 7.23 6.06
CA GLY A 22 18.65 7.02 7.15
C GLY A 22 18.16 7.38 8.56
N LEU A 23 16.93 7.85 8.74
CA LEU A 23 16.42 8.35 10.02
C LEU A 23 15.38 7.47 10.72
N ALA A 24 15.03 6.31 10.16
CA ALA A 24 14.05 5.39 10.74
C ALA A 24 12.67 6.01 11.06
N GLN A 25 12.35 7.20 10.53
CA GLN A 25 11.04 7.84 10.65
C GLN A 25 10.33 7.75 9.30
N THR A 26 9.44 6.77 9.19
CA THR A 26 8.76 6.33 7.95
C THR A 26 7.52 7.15 7.59
N ASN A 27 7.21 8.22 8.32
CA ASN A 27 5.97 8.99 8.18
C ASN A 27 6.14 10.26 7.29
N ALA A 28 7.08 10.23 6.35
CA ALA A 28 7.37 11.35 5.45
C ALA A 28 6.49 11.28 4.19
N VAL A 29 5.63 12.28 3.99
CA VAL A 29 4.82 12.48 2.78
C VAL A 29 5.53 13.49 1.88
N ILE A 30 5.78 13.10 0.63
CA ILE A 30 6.37 13.97 -0.39
C ILE A 30 5.28 14.38 -1.38
N THR A 31 5.02 15.68 -1.49
CA THR A 31 4.04 16.25 -2.41
C THR A 31 4.72 17.17 -3.41
N GLU A 32 4.64 16.85 -4.71
CA GLU A 32 5.07 17.77 -5.76
C GLU A 32 4.13 18.98 -5.84
N LEU A 33 4.68 20.20 -5.84
CA LEU A 33 3.89 21.41 -5.92
C LEU A 33 3.72 21.81 -7.39
N SER A 34 2.48 21.78 -7.89
CA SER A 34 2.16 22.05 -9.30
C SER A 34 2.73 23.38 -9.79
N GLY A 35 3.42 23.34 -10.94
CA GLY A 35 3.86 24.53 -11.69
C GLY A 35 5.19 25.16 -11.26
N LYS A 36 5.83 24.68 -10.20
CA LYS A 36 7.15 25.19 -9.76
C LYS A 36 7.97 23.99 -9.34
N LYS A 37 9.05 23.62 -10.06
CA LYS A 37 10.00 22.49 -9.82
C LYS A 37 10.47 22.33 -8.36
N ARG A 38 9.54 22.05 -7.46
CA ARG A 38 9.65 22.06 -6.01
C ARG A 38 8.70 21.00 -5.48
N PHE A 39 9.08 20.41 -4.37
CA PHE A 39 8.27 19.47 -3.63
C PHE A 39 8.22 19.90 -2.18
N ARG A 40 7.20 19.46 -1.48
CA ARG A 40 7.05 19.59 -0.03
C ARG A 40 7.24 18.22 0.60
N ILE A 41 8.07 18.15 1.63
CA ILE A 41 8.13 17.02 2.53
C ILE A 41 7.34 17.39 3.79
N GLU A 42 6.50 16.49 4.26
CA GLU A 42 5.77 16.62 5.52
C GLU A 42 6.03 15.37 6.36
N VAL A 43 6.50 15.53 7.58
CA VAL A 43 6.67 14.43 8.54
C VAL A 43 5.70 14.65 9.69
N TYR A 44 4.85 13.65 9.91
CA TYR A 44 3.83 13.68 10.95
C TYR A 44 4.41 13.04 12.22
N CYS A 45 4.42 13.80 13.31
CA CYS A 45 4.96 13.40 14.61
C CYS A 45 3.86 13.44 15.68
N ASP A 46 3.77 12.41 16.52
CA ASP A 46 2.81 12.39 17.62
C ASP A 46 3.23 13.35 18.74
N ASP A 47 4.54 13.41 19.02
CA ASP A 47 5.16 14.36 19.95
C ASP A 47 5.85 15.53 19.22
N LYS A 48 5.75 16.72 19.80
CA LYS A 48 6.45 17.94 19.39
C LYS A 48 7.96 17.76 19.45
N ASN A 49 8.47 16.98 20.40
CA ASN A 49 9.90 16.74 20.56
C ASN A 49 10.51 16.07 19.32
N ASP A 50 9.78 15.14 18.69
CA ASP A 50 10.26 14.49 17.48
C ASP A 50 10.26 15.44 16.29
N ALA A 51 9.21 16.26 16.14
CA ALA A 51 9.20 17.33 15.14
C ALA A 51 10.36 18.34 15.34
N GLN A 52 10.75 18.62 16.60
CA GLN A 52 11.88 19.48 16.95
C GLN A 52 13.23 18.86 16.58
N LYS A 53 13.42 17.56 16.79
CA LYS A 53 14.64 16.86 16.34
C LYS A 53 14.79 16.98 14.82
N ILE A 54 13.72 16.76 14.06
CA ILE A 54 13.74 16.91 12.60
C ILE A 54 14.05 18.36 12.20
N LEU A 55 13.40 19.34 12.86
CA LEU A 55 13.65 20.76 12.63
C LEU A 55 15.11 21.14 12.85
N SER A 56 15.72 20.69 13.95
CA SER A 56 17.14 20.98 14.25
C SER A 56 18.10 20.41 13.20
N LYS A 57 17.74 19.27 12.59
CA LYS A 57 18.60 18.57 11.63
C LYS A 57 18.43 19.07 10.20
N PHE A 58 17.22 19.47 9.81
CA PHE A 58 16.91 19.80 8.41
C PHE A 58 16.38 21.22 8.17
N GLY A 59 16.20 22.04 9.21
CA GLY A 59 15.45 23.29 9.12
C GLY A 59 13.98 23.03 8.77
N GLY A 60 13.23 24.00 8.25
CA GLY A 60 11.81 23.84 7.92
C GLY A 60 10.89 24.48 8.96
N HIS A 61 9.65 24.00 9.04
CA HIS A 61 8.61 24.59 9.90
C HIS A 61 7.84 23.50 10.63
N ILE A 62 7.59 23.69 11.93
CA ILE A 62 6.68 22.85 12.72
C ILE A 62 5.35 23.57 12.82
N SER A 63 4.27 22.85 12.51
CA SER A 63 2.91 23.29 12.75
C SER A 63 2.20 22.30 13.65
N GLU A 64 1.39 22.80 14.57
CA GLU A 64 0.50 21.97 15.37
C GLU A 64 -0.78 21.75 14.55
N LEU A 65 -1.13 20.49 14.28
CA LEU A 65 -2.38 20.18 13.60
C LEU A 65 -3.54 20.45 14.57
N LYS A 66 -4.20 21.60 14.39
CA LYS A 66 -5.48 21.86 15.04
C LYS A 66 -6.51 20.92 14.41
N ILE A 67 -7.27 20.19 15.24
CA ILE A 67 -8.30 19.22 14.84
C ILE A 67 -9.31 19.79 13.81
N LYS A 68 -9.48 21.11 13.75
CA LYS A 68 -10.31 21.79 12.74
C LYS A 68 -9.76 21.77 11.30
N ASP A 69 -8.46 21.65 11.10
CA ASP A 69 -7.86 21.51 9.76
C ASP A 69 -7.81 20.05 9.27
N TRP A 70 -7.92 19.08 10.20
CA TRP A 70 -8.14 17.67 9.87
C TRP A 70 -9.44 17.45 9.10
N ALA A 71 -10.51 18.16 9.46
CA ALA A 71 -11.80 18.10 8.75
C ALA A 71 -11.72 18.66 7.32
N LYS A 72 -10.83 19.61 7.02
CA LYS A 72 -10.62 20.13 5.67
C LYS A 72 -9.76 19.22 4.79
N MET A 73 -8.86 18.43 5.38
CA MET A 73 -8.11 17.39 4.65
C MET A 73 -8.98 16.16 4.32
N ASN A 74 -10.08 15.96 5.04
CA ASN A 74 -11.09 14.92 4.79
C ASN A 74 -12.25 15.41 3.89
N ALA A 75 -12.13 16.58 3.25
CA ALA A 75 -13.11 16.94 2.22
C ALA A 75 -13.06 15.85 1.13
N PRO A 76 -14.21 15.28 0.69
CA PRO A 76 -14.24 14.40 -0.46
C PRO A 76 -13.48 15.09 -1.58
N SER A 77 -12.43 14.47 -2.09
CA SER A 77 -11.75 15.10 -3.21
C SER A 77 -12.72 15.02 -4.40
N ASP A 78 -12.75 16.04 -5.25
CA ASP A 78 -13.48 15.98 -6.53
C ASP A 78 -12.87 14.94 -7.50
N ARG A 79 -12.07 13.98 -7.00
CA ARG A 79 -11.41 12.97 -7.81
C ARG A 79 -12.44 11.93 -8.27
N PRO A 80 -12.40 11.57 -9.55
CA PRO A 80 -13.27 10.52 -10.05
C PRO A 80 -12.91 9.17 -9.42
N PRO A 81 -13.91 8.30 -9.15
CA PRO A 81 -13.65 6.94 -8.71
C PRO A 81 -12.74 6.17 -9.67
N ILE A 82 -11.82 5.40 -9.13
CA ILE A 82 -10.84 4.64 -9.89
C ILE A 82 -11.44 3.29 -10.28
N LYS A 83 -11.45 2.99 -11.58
CA LYS A 83 -11.93 1.71 -12.10
C LYS A 83 -10.80 0.69 -12.13
N ILE A 84 -10.98 -0.43 -11.44
CA ILE A 84 -10.08 -1.57 -11.49
C ILE A 84 -10.79 -2.71 -12.21
N ARG A 85 -10.30 -3.00 -13.42
CA ARG A 85 -10.90 -3.97 -14.34
C ARG A 85 -12.41 -3.71 -14.48
N ASP A 86 -13.20 -4.77 -14.59
CA ASP A 86 -14.65 -4.80 -14.64
C ASP A 86 -15.30 -5.06 -13.26
N ARG A 87 -14.51 -5.21 -12.19
CA ARG A 87 -14.98 -5.78 -10.93
C ARG A 87 -15.00 -4.83 -9.74
N LEU A 88 -14.00 -3.96 -9.59
CA LEU A 88 -13.85 -3.07 -8.43
C LEU A 88 -13.86 -1.60 -8.83
N ILE A 89 -14.43 -0.77 -7.97
CA ILE A 89 -14.36 0.69 -8.00
C ILE A 89 -13.74 1.16 -6.68
N ILE A 90 -12.70 1.98 -6.75
CA ILE A 90 -12.09 2.59 -5.56
C ILE A 90 -12.56 4.04 -5.46
N THR A 91 -12.97 4.46 -4.27
CA THR A 91 -13.38 5.84 -3.98
C THR A 91 -12.81 6.30 -2.66
N ASP A 92 -12.63 7.60 -2.52
CA ASP A 92 -12.19 8.29 -1.32
C ASP A 92 -13.34 8.95 -0.54
N THR A 93 -14.58 8.78 -0.98
CA THR A 93 -15.76 9.21 -0.23
C THR A 93 -16.22 8.14 0.75
N ASP A 94 -16.60 8.54 1.95
CA ASP A 94 -17.36 7.73 2.91
C ASP A 94 -18.82 8.20 3.08
N GLU A 95 -19.25 9.20 2.30
CA GLU A 95 -20.62 9.69 2.34
C GLU A 95 -21.58 8.64 1.75
N PRO A 96 -22.55 8.11 2.53
CA PRO A 96 -23.43 7.03 2.08
C PRO A 96 -24.21 7.36 0.79
N LYS A 97 -24.58 8.63 0.62
CA LYS A 97 -25.29 9.11 -0.58
C LYS A 97 -24.40 9.05 -1.82
N GLU A 98 -23.12 9.41 -1.70
CA GLU A 98 -22.17 9.37 -2.82
C GLU A 98 -21.77 7.93 -3.15
N ILE A 99 -21.55 7.08 -2.14
CA ILE A 99 -21.32 5.65 -2.34
C ILE A 99 -22.50 5.02 -3.08
N LYS A 100 -23.74 5.34 -2.70
CA LYS A 100 -24.94 4.86 -3.40
C LYS A 100 -24.94 5.27 -4.87
N LYS A 101 -24.64 6.54 -5.19
CA LYS A 101 -24.53 7.01 -6.57
C LYS A 101 -23.46 6.26 -7.36
N ILE A 102 -22.34 5.88 -6.72
CA ILE A 102 -21.28 5.09 -7.35
C ILE A 102 -21.80 3.69 -7.70
N TYR A 103 -22.51 3.03 -6.79
CA TYR A 103 -23.15 1.75 -7.06
C TYR A 103 -24.18 1.84 -8.20
N ASP A 104 -25.05 2.86 -8.18
CA ASP A 104 -26.05 3.09 -9.23
C ASP A 104 -25.40 3.33 -10.60
N ARG A 105 -24.23 3.99 -10.63
CA ARG A 105 -23.47 4.29 -11.85
C ARG A 105 -22.66 3.10 -12.37
N PHE A 106 -22.19 2.22 -11.49
CA PHE A 106 -21.28 1.12 -11.81
C PHE A 106 -21.88 -0.23 -11.38
N GLU A 107 -23.05 -0.53 -11.92
CA GLU A 107 -23.78 -1.76 -11.64
C GLU A 107 -22.91 -3.01 -11.81
N GLY A 108 -23.06 -3.97 -10.88
CA GLY A 108 -22.32 -5.24 -10.87
C GLY A 108 -20.86 -5.15 -10.37
N ARG A 109 -20.42 -3.99 -9.89
CA ARG A 109 -19.07 -3.79 -9.35
C ARG A 109 -19.10 -3.56 -7.84
N ASP A 110 -18.11 -4.08 -7.14
CA ASP A 110 -17.93 -3.76 -5.73
C ASP A 110 -17.26 -2.39 -5.61
N VAL A 111 -17.65 -1.65 -4.58
CA VAL A 111 -17.08 -0.35 -4.26
C VAL A 111 -16.24 -0.50 -3.00
N ILE A 112 -14.97 -0.11 -3.08
CA ILE A 112 -14.07 -0.01 -1.93
C ILE A 112 -13.92 1.48 -1.60
N SER A 113 -14.38 1.86 -0.41
CA SER A 113 -14.20 3.20 0.14
C SER A 113 -12.92 3.24 0.98
N ILE A 114 -11.92 3.99 0.52
CA ILE A 114 -10.70 4.31 1.27
C ILE A 114 -10.62 5.83 1.39
N PRO A 115 -11.28 6.42 2.41
CA PRO A 115 -11.29 7.86 2.57
C PRO A 115 -9.87 8.41 2.64
N ALA A 116 -9.64 9.54 1.99
CA ALA A 116 -8.35 10.21 1.95
C ALA A 116 -7.88 10.53 3.37
N ALA A 117 -7.13 9.60 3.95
CA ALA A 117 -6.38 9.78 5.18
C ALA A 117 -4.90 9.71 4.81
N LEU A 118 -4.06 10.23 5.70
CA LEU A 118 -2.60 10.38 5.59
C LEU A 118 -1.81 9.06 5.34
N ALA A 119 -2.46 7.95 5.00
CA ALA A 119 -1.83 6.66 4.68
C ALA A 119 -1.63 6.45 3.19
N PHE A 120 -0.46 5.91 2.85
CA PHE A 120 -0.12 5.39 1.53
C PHE A 120 -1.10 4.27 1.11
N GLY A 121 -1.53 4.24 -0.15
CA GLY A 121 -2.42 3.18 -0.68
C GLY A 121 -3.88 3.57 -0.92
N THR A 122 -4.16 4.76 -1.43
CA THR A 122 -5.52 5.21 -1.82
C THR A 122 -6.04 4.60 -3.14
N GLY A 123 -5.26 3.71 -3.78
CA GLY A 123 -5.59 3.11 -5.08
C GLY A 123 -5.16 3.93 -6.30
N ASP A 124 -4.84 5.22 -6.13
CA ASP A 124 -4.45 6.15 -7.21
C ASP A 124 -2.99 5.94 -7.65
N HIS A 125 -2.14 5.52 -6.70
CA HIS A 125 -0.74 5.26 -6.97
C HIS A 125 -0.56 4.10 -7.96
N GLU A 126 0.39 4.24 -8.88
CA GLU A 126 0.62 3.29 -9.97
C GLU A 126 0.80 1.85 -9.47
N THR A 127 1.44 1.70 -8.32
CA THR A 127 1.73 0.42 -7.68
C THR A 127 0.46 -0.26 -7.17
N THR A 128 -0.36 0.44 -6.36
CA THR A 128 -1.61 -0.10 -5.81
C THR A 128 -2.60 -0.47 -6.92
N SER A 129 -2.75 0.38 -7.95
CA SER A 129 -3.64 0.09 -9.07
C SER A 129 -3.23 -1.16 -9.86
N THR A 130 -1.92 -1.45 -9.93
CA THR A 130 -1.39 -2.64 -10.61
C THR A 130 -1.66 -3.89 -9.78
N CYS A 131 -1.37 -3.85 -8.47
CA CYS A 131 -1.70 -4.95 -7.56
C CYS A 131 -3.19 -5.29 -7.57
N LEU A 132 -4.07 -4.29 -7.51
CA LEU A 132 -5.52 -4.51 -7.55
C LEU A 132 -5.99 -5.16 -8.86
N ARG A 133 -5.40 -4.77 -10.00
CA ARG A 133 -5.71 -5.38 -11.30
C ARG A 133 -5.30 -6.85 -11.34
N LEU A 134 -4.08 -7.16 -10.90
CA LEU A 134 -3.58 -8.54 -10.82
C LEU A 134 -4.43 -9.38 -9.87
N LEU A 135 -4.81 -8.84 -8.72
CA LEU A 135 -5.65 -9.54 -7.75
C LEU A 135 -7.03 -9.86 -8.32
N VAL A 136 -7.65 -8.95 -9.08
CA VAL A 136 -8.90 -9.22 -9.80
C VAL A 136 -8.72 -10.33 -10.84
N ASP A 137 -7.63 -10.29 -11.60
CA ASP A 137 -7.38 -11.26 -12.66
C ASP A 137 -7.15 -12.67 -12.06
N LEU A 138 -6.36 -12.79 -11.00
CA LEU A 138 -6.13 -14.06 -10.27
C LEU A 138 -7.40 -14.56 -9.57
N ALA A 139 -8.16 -13.69 -8.90
CA ALA A 139 -9.40 -14.10 -8.25
C ALA A 139 -10.42 -14.64 -9.27
N LYS A 140 -10.45 -14.11 -10.50
CA LYS A 140 -11.28 -14.68 -11.56
C LYS A 140 -10.86 -16.10 -11.94
N GLU A 141 -9.58 -16.44 -11.90
CA GLU A 141 -9.10 -17.78 -12.19
C GLU A 141 -9.55 -18.76 -11.09
N TYR A 142 -9.31 -18.46 -9.82
CA TYR A 142 -9.78 -19.27 -8.69
C TYR A 142 -11.30 -19.43 -8.66
N ASN A 143 -12.05 -18.36 -8.94
CA ASN A 143 -13.51 -18.42 -8.97
C ASN A 143 -14.03 -19.28 -10.15
N LYS A 144 -13.31 -19.34 -11.28
CA LYS A 144 -13.66 -20.23 -12.40
C LYS A 144 -13.38 -21.70 -12.10
N SER A 145 -12.32 -21.99 -11.35
CA SER A 145 -11.99 -23.35 -10.92
C SER A 145 -12.80 -23.82 -9.70
N ASN A 146 -13.63 -22.95 -9.10
CA ASN A 146 -14.31 -23.18 -7.82
C ASN A 146 -13.34 -23.55 -6.69
N GLU A 147 -12.12 -23.02 -6.74
CA GLU A 147 -11.10 -23.26 -5.73
C GLU A 147 -11.14 -22.18 -4.64
N ASP A 148 -11.05 -22.63 -3.39
CA ASP A 148 -10.82 -21.73 -2.28
C ASP A 148 -9.39 -21.18 -2.35
N TRP A 149 -9.27 -19.88 -2.10
CA TRP A 149 -7.98 -19.20 -2.13
C TRP A 149 -7.81 -18.26 -0.95
N SER A 150 -6.55 -18.03 -0.59
CA SER A 150 -6.12 -17.22 0.54
C SER A 150 -5.15 -16.12 0.13
N LEU A 151 -5.19 -14.98 0.84
CA LEU A 151 -4.30 -13.84 0.64
C LEU A 151 -3.47 -13.57 1.91
N CYS A 152 -2.17 -13.32 1.75
CA CYS A 152 -1.35 -12.57 2.71
C CYS A 152 -0.96 -11.22 2.12
N ASP A 153 -1.32 -10.11 2.78
CA ASP A 153 -0.95 -8.75 2.38
C ASP A 153 0.12 -8.18 3.32
N ILE A 154 1.35 -8.10 2.81
CA ILE A 154 2.54 -7.66 3.53
C ILE A 154 2.76 -6.17 3.30
N GLY A 155 2.79 -5.38 4.38
CA GLY A 155 2.82 -3.92 4.30
C GLY A 155 1.46 -3.38 3.87
N THR A 156 0.41 -3.75 4.61
CA THR A 156 -0.98 -3.56 4.19
C THR A 156 -1.40 -2.09 4.08
N GLY A 157 -0.71 -1.16 4.76
CA GLY A 157 -0.99 0.27 4.68
C GLY A 157 -2.46 0.60 4.99
N THR A 158 -3.21 1.06 3.99
CA THR A 158 -4.66 1.35 4.10
C THR A 158 -5.54 0.11 4.24
N GLY A 159 -5.02 -1.11 4.04
CA GLY A 159 -5.79 -2.34 4.00
C GLY A 159 -6.50 -2.61 2.68
N ILE A 160 -6.25 -1.81 1.63
CA ILE A 160 -7.00 -1.85 0.37
C ILE A 160 -6.90 -3.21 -0.36
N LEU A 161 -5.72 -3.85 -0.36
CA LEU A 161 -5.52 -5.14 -1.02
C LEU A 161 -6.19 -6.28 -0.22
N ALA A 162 -6.10 -6.24 1.11
CA ALA A 162 -6.82 -7.17 1.99
C ALA A 162 -8.35 -7.07 1.84
N ILE A 163 -8.89 -5.85 1.80
CA ILE A 163 -10.32 -5.60 1.55
C ILE A 163 -10.72 -6.12 0.18
N ALA A 164 -9.93 -5.79 -0.86
CA ALA A 164 -10.18 -6.24 -2.21
C ALA A 164 -10.22 -7.77 -2.31
N ALA A 165 -9.25 -8.49 -1.73
CA ALA A 165 -9.27 -9.95 -1.74
C ALA A 165 -10.50 -10.53 -1.07
N LYS A 166 -10.92 -9.95 0.06
CA LYS A 166 -12.12 -10.41 0.76
C LYS A 166 -13.38 -10.24 -0.10
N MET A 167 -13.53 -9.08 -0.76
CA MET A 167 -14.63 -8.82 -1.70
C MET A 167 -14.59 -9.70 -2.95
N LEU A 168 -13.39 -10.10 -3.38
CA LEU A 168 -13.17 -10.97 -4.54
C LEU A 168 -13.38 -12.46 -4.24
N GLY A 169 -13.71 -12.82 -3.00
CA GLY A 169 -14.10 -14.18 -2.61
C GLY A 169 -13.07 -14.98 -1.83
N SER A 170 -11.94 -14.37 -1.43
CA SER A 170 -10.92 -15.06 -0.64
C SER A 170 -11.50 -15.57 0.69
N LYS A 171 -11.24 -16.84 1.00
CA LYS A 171 -11.73 -17.47 2.24
C LYS A 171 -10.94 -17.02 3.46
N MET A 172 -9.63 -16.89 3.31
CA MET A 172 -8.72 -16.47 4.37
C MET A 172 -7.89 -15.29 3.89
N VAL A 173 -7.98 -14.18 4.62
CA VAL A 173 -7.16 -13.00 4.39
C VAL A 173 -6.40 -12.66 5.67
N GLU A 174 -5.09 -12.60 5.55
CA GLU A 174 -4.18 -12.16 6.61
C GLU A 174 -3.44 -10.92 6.10
N CYS A 175 -3.31 -9.89 6.93
CA CYS A 175 -2.56 -8.70 6.56
C CYS A 175 -1.85 -8.10 7.77
N PHE A 176 -0.69 -7.50 7.51
CA PHE A 176 0.09 -6.86 8.56
C PHE A 176 0.93 -5.71 8.04
N ASP A 177 1.37 -4.88 8.96
CA ASP A 177 2.25 -3.74 8.76
C ASP A 177 3.10 -3.56 10.02
N PHE A 178 4.29 -2.97 9.87
CA PHE A 178 5.15 -2.67 11.01
C PHE A 178 4.70 -1.39 11.72
N ASP A 179 3.96 -0.52 11.03
CA ASP A 179 3.44 0.73 11.59
C ASP A 179 2.06 0.53 12.22
N SER A 180 1.99 0.69 13.55
CA SER A 180 0.74 0.67 14.32
C SER A 180 -0.33 1.65 13.80
N THR A 181 0.08 2.77 13.20
CA THR A 181 -0.81 3.76 12.59
C THR A 181 -1.46 3.20 11.33
N ALA A 182 -0.68 2.56 10.46
CA ALA A 182 -1.19 1.85 9.29
C ALA A 182 -2.20 0.76 9.71
N ILE A 183 -1.90 -0.01 10.74
CA ILE A 183 -2.83 -1.01 11.29
C ILE A 183 -4.15 -0.39 11.76
N SER A 184 -4.10 0.74 12.47
CA SER A 184 -5.30 1.47 12.90
C SER A 184 -6.14 1.94 11.70
N ILE A 185 -5.49 2.47 10.68
CA ILE A 185 -6.13 2.94 9.45
C ILE A 185 -6.76 1.77 8.67
N ALA A 186 -6.03 0.68 8.48
CA ALA A 186 -6.52 -0.53 7.82
C ALA A 186 -7.73 -1.12 8.57
N LYS A 187 -7.69 -1.24 9.91
CA LYS A 187 -8.84 -1.69 10.71
C LYS A 187 -10.07 -0.81 10.50
N ARG A 188 -9.89 0.51 10.47
CA ARG A 188 -10.98 1.46 10.22
C ARG A 188 -11.55 1.28 8.81
N ASN A 189 -10.70 1.14 7.80
CA ASN A 189 -11.14 0.96 6.41
C ASN A 189 -11.83 -0.40 6.21
N ILE A 190 -11.32 -1.47 6.82
CA ILE A 190 -11.95 -2.80 6.83
C ILE A 190 -13.37 -2.72 7.40
N SER A 191 -13.51 -2.07 8.56
CA SER A 191 -14.81 -1.85 9.20
C SER A 191 -15.76 -1.00 8.34
N LYS A 192 -15.26 0.09 7.74
CA LYS A 192 -16.04 0.95 6.84
C LYS A 192 -16.57 0.20 5.61
N ASN A 193 -15.75 -0.69 5.05
CA ASN A 193 -16.15 -1.55 3.93
C ASN A 193 -16.95 -2.79 4.37
N GLN A 194 -17.33 -2.87 5.65
CA GLN A 194 -18.13 -3.95 6.23
C GLN A 194 -17.50 -5.33 6.03
N MET A 195 -16.17 -5.39 5.97
CA MET A 195 -15.43 -6.64 5.79
C MET A 195 -15.13 -7.26 7.15
N SER A 196 -15.56 -8.51 7.35
CA SER A 196 -15.27 -9.31 8.54
C SER A 196 -14.36 -10.49 8.22
N GLY A 197 -13.67 -11.03 9.24
CA GLY A 197 -12.85 -12.23 9.08
C GLY A 197 -11.53 -12.01 8.34
N ILE A 198 -11.04 -10.77 8.31
CA ILE A 198 -9.66 -10.44 7.93
C ILE A 198 -8.82 -10.45 9.21
N LEU A 199 -7.77 -11.29 9.24
CA LEU A 199 -6.81 -11.29 10.34
C LEU A 199 -5.81 -10.15 10.12
N ILE A 200 -5.83 -9.16 11.00
CA ILE A 200 -4.97 -7.99 10.92
C ILE A 200 -4.18 -7.78 12.23
N TYR A 201 -2.87 -7.64 12.12
CA TYR A 201 -1.97 -7.44 13.26
C TYR A 201 -0.73 -6.63 12.88
N GLU A 202 -0.07 -6.06 13.89
CA GLU A 202 1.22 -5.38 13.72
C GLU A 202 2.35 -6.41 13.69
N ALA A 203 3.22 -6.32 12.69
CA ALA A 203 4.44 -7.12 12.60
C ALA A 203 5.46 -6.49 11.65
N ASP A 204 6.72 -6.60 12.03
CA ASP A 204 7.85 -6.28 11.15
C ASP A 204 8.16 -7.50 10.27
N LEU A 205 8.25 -7.33 8.95
CA LEU A 205 8.61 -8.39 8.02
C LEU A 205 9.99 -9.01 8.34
N PHE A 206 10.94 -8.23 8.86
CA PHE A 206 12.27 -8.73 9.23
C PHE A 206 12.21 -9.76 10.37
N GLU A 207 11.27 -9.61 11.30
CA GLU A 207 11.06 -10.51 12.44
C GLU A 207 9.87 -11.46 12.26
N TRP A 208 9.03 -11.21 11.26
CA TRP A 208 7.88 -12.04 10.94
C TRP A 208 8.35 -13.44 10.56
N GLU A 209 7.61 -14.47 10.97
CA GLU A 209 7.84 -15.83 10.53
C GLU A 209 6.48 -16.44 10.19
N PRO A 210 6.31 -17.04 9.01
CA PRO A 210 5.08 -17.75 8.71
C PRO A 210 4.93 -18.89 9.71
N LYS A 211 3.79 -18.93 10.43
CA LYS A 211 3.52 -20.04 11.36
C LYS A 211 3.64 -21.35 10.58
N LYS A 212 4.42 -22.32 11.09
CA LYS A 212 4.67 -23.60 10.42
C LYS A 212 3.35 -24.18 9.86
N LYS A 213 3.33 -24.46 8.55
CA LYS A 213 2.18 -24.94 7.73
C LYS A 213 1.20 -23.88 7.19
N LYS A 214 1.30 -22.60 7.56
CA LYS A 214 0.52 -21.55 6.87
C LYS A 214 1.23 -21.17 5.58
N CYS A 215 0.58 -21.49 4.47
CA CYS A 215 0.94 -20.95 3.17
C CYS A 215 -0.27 -20.24 2.56
N TRP A 216 -0.03 -19.23 1.74
CA TRP A 216 -1.09 -18.49 1.05
C TRP A 216 -1.04 -18.72 -0.45
N ASN A 217 -2.21 -18.79 -1.08
CA ASN A 217 -2.31 -18.94 -2.53
C ASN A 217 -1.87 -17.67 -3.25
N ILE A 218 -2.12 -16.51 -2.64
CA ILE A 218 -1.67 -15.22 -3.13
C ILE A 218 -0.94 -14.49 -2.00
N ILE A 219 0.23 -13.94 -2.30
CA ILE A 219 0.91 -12.97 -1.43
C ILE A 219 1.06 -11.66 -2.19
N THR A 220 0.68 -10.55 -1.57
CA THR A 220 0.96 -9.19 -2.06
C THR A 220 1.99 -8.52 -1.16
N ALA A 221 2.98 -7.85 -1.76
CA ALA A 221 3.94 -7.02 -1.06
C ALA A 221 4.21 -5.76 -1.88
N ASN A 222 3.51 -4.67 -1.55
CA ASN A 222 3.67 -3.36 -2.19
C ASN A 222 4.52 -2.44 -1.30
N ILE A 223 5.81 -2.77 -1.20
CA ILE A 223 6.76 -2.17 -0.26
C ILE A 223 8.11 -1.92 -0.95
N PHE A 224 9.02 -1.23 -0.28
CA PHE A 224 10.30 -0.85 -0.88
C PHE A 224 11.20 -2.05 -1.22
N ALA A 225 11.98 -1.88 -2.30
CA ALA A 225 12.85 -2.92 -2.85
C ALA A 225 13.90 -3.46 -1.86
N ASN A 226 14.46 -2.60 -0.99
CA ASN A 226 15.41 -3.02 0.03
C ASN A 226 14.79 -4.01 1.03
N VAL A 227 13.53 -3.77 1.43
CA VAL A 227 12.79 -4.65 2.34
C VAL A 227 12.44 -5.96 1.64
N LEU A 228 12.03 -5.91 0.36
CA LEU A 228 11.79 -7.10 -0.45
C LEU A 228 13.05 -7.97 -0.56
N ASN A 229 14.17 -7.38 -0.99
CA ASN A 229 15.43 -8.11 -1.20
C ASN A 229 15.90 -8.85 0.05
N ALA A 230 15.75 -8.24 1.23
CA ALA A 230 16.15 -8.86 2.47
C ALA A 230 15.25 -10.04 2.90
N ASN A 231 13.98 -10.08 2.43
CA ASN A 231 12.96 -10.98 2.95
C ASN A 231 12.36 -11.93 1.91
N LEU A 232 12.81 -11.91 0.66
CA LEU A 232 12.23 -12.72 -0.44
C LEU A 232 12.22 -14.23 -0.15
N SER A 233 13.27 -14.77 0.46
CA SER A 233 13.31 -16.20 0.85
C SER A 233 12.19 -16.55 1.84
N LYS A 234 11.97 -15.68 2.83
CA LYS A 234 10.91 -15.83 3.82
C LYS A 234 9.52 -15.72 3.18
N ILE A 235 9.33 -14.75 2.29
CA ILE A 235 8.09 -14.59 1.52
C ILE A 235 7.82 -15.83 0.64
N PHE A 236 8.85 -16.33 -0.05
CA PHE A 236 8.75 -17.52 -0.89
C PHE A 236 8.35 -18.77 -0.10
N ASN A 237 8.88 -18.94 1.12
CA ASN A 237 8.54 -20.06 1.99
C ASN A 237 7.10 -19.99 2.50
N ALA A 238 6.54 -18.79 2.63
CA ALA A 238 5.14 -18.56 2.97
C ALA A 238 4.18 -18.77 1.78
N LEU A 239 4.69 -18.82 0.55
CA LEU A 239 3.86 -19.00 -0.64
C LEU A 239 3.49 -20.47 -0.83
N ALA A 240 2.21 -20.75 -1.07
CA ALA A 240 1.74 -22.09 -1.37
C ALA A 240 2.36 -22.62 -2.68
N PRO A 241 2.49 -23.95 -2.86
CA PRO A 241 2.74 -24.53 -4.18
C PRO A 241 1.74 -23.98 -5.21
N GLU A 242 2.21 -23.69 -6.41
CA GLU A 242 1.40 -23.03 -7.47
C GLU A 242 0.86 -21.64 -7.09
N GLY A 243 1.32 -21.08 -5.98
CA GLY A 243 0.89 -19.79 -5.46
C GLY A 243 1.43 -18.61 -6.27
N ASN A 244 0.73 -17.49 -6.18
CA ASN A 244 1.02 -16.26 -6.90
C ASN A 244 1.62 -15.21 -5.95
N LEU A 245 2.77 -14.65 -6.32
CA LEU A 245 3.39 -13.54 -5.61
C LEU A 245 3.31 -12.28 -6.44
N ILE A 246 2.74 -11.23 -5.87
CA ILE A 246 2.69 -9.89 -6.47
C ILE A 246 3.58 -8.96 -5.67
N LEU A 247 4.70 -8.56 -6.27
CA LEU A 247 5.61 -7.54 -5.74
C LEU A 247 5.33 -6.20 -6.40
N SER A 248 5.30 -5.12 -5.63
CA SER A 248 5.17 -3.76 -6.15
C SER A 248 5.87 -2.77 -5.21
N GLY A 249 5.79 -1.46 -5.49
CA GLY A 249 6.56 -0.46 -4.73
C GLY A 249 8.02 -0.39 -5.17
N ILE A 250 8.37 -0.97 -6.33
CA ILE A 250 9.73 -1.06 -6.84
C ILE A 250 9.98 0.10 -7.80
N LEU A 251 11.01 0.91 -7.56
CA LEU A 251 11.49 1.89 -8.53
C LEU A 251 12.23 1.18 -9.66
N ARG A 252 12.13 1.71 -10.89
CA ARG A 252 12.74 1.11 -12.10
C ARG A 252 14.25 0.87 -11.96
N GLU A 253 14.96 1.73 -11.25
CA GLU A 253 16.39 1.58 -10.97
C GLU A 253 16.73 0.37 -10.05
N HIS A 254 15.76 -0.10 -9.26
CA HIS A 254 15.92 -1.26 -8.38
C HIS A 254 15.35 -2.56 -8.97
N GLU A 255 14.81 -2.51 -10.19
CA GLU A 255 14.17 -3.66 -10.83
C GLU A 255 15.09 -4.88 -10.90
N ASN A 256 16.28 -4.73 -11.48
CA ASN A 256 17.23 -5.84 -11.64
C ASN A 256 17.66 -6.42 -10.29
N SER A 257 17.82 -5.57 -9.27
CA SER A 257 18.19 -6.01 -7.93
C SER A 257 17.13 -6.93 -7.30
N VAL A 258 15.84 -6.62 -7.52
CA VAL A 258 14.74 -7.48 -7.04
C VAL A 258 14.69 -8.79 -7.81
N ILE A 259 14.88 -8.76 -9.14
CA ILE A 259 14.92 -9.98 -9.96
C ILE A 259 16.06 -10.90 -9.51
N GLU A 260 17.27 -10.37 -9.36
CA GLU A 260 18.44 -11.14 -8.91
C GLU A 260 18.24 -11.70 -7.50
N SER A 261 17.58 -10.96 -6.62
CA SER A 261 17.25 -11.46 -5.27
C SER A 261 16.18 -12.55 -5.30
N ALA A 262 15.19 -12.44 -6.18
CA ALA A 262 14.15 -13.45 -6.36
C ALA A 262 14.73 -14.75 -6.95
N GLN A 263 15.67 -14.66 -7.90
CA GLN A 263 16.36 -15.79 -8.51
C GLN A 263 17.24 -16.60 -7.55
N LYS A 264 17.60 -16.04 -6.38
CA LYS A 264 18.25 -16.79 -5.29
C LYS A 264 17.28 -17.73 -4.56
N THR A 265 15.99 -17.53 -4.79
CA THR A 265 14.92 -18.48 -4.45
C THR A 265 14.54 -19.26 -5.72
N SER A 266 13.43 -20.00 -5.73
CA SER A 266 12.93 -20.65 -6.96
C SER A 266 11.94 -19.75 -7.74
N LEU A 267 11.90 -18.45 -7.45
CA LEU A 267 11.08 -17.48 -8.19
C LEU A 267 11.81 -17.02 -9.45
N ILE A 268 11.46 -17.64 -10.57
CA ILE A 268 12.02 -17.35 -11.89
C ILE A 268 10.99 -16.68 -12.81
N ASP A 269 11.48 -15.99 -13.83
CA ASP A 269 10.70 -15.44 -14.96
C ASP A 269 9.40 -14.69 -14.59
N PRO A 270 9.49 -13.56 -13.85
CA PRO A 270 8.32 -12.77 -13.52
C PRO A 270 7.67 -12.15 -14.75
N ILE A 271 6.35 -12.00 -14.69
CA ILE A 271 5.66 -11.04 -15.56
C ILE A 271 5.87 -9.64 -14.97
N ILE A 272 6.52 -8.76 -15.73
CA ILE A 272 6.91 -7.42 -15.29
C ILE A 272 5.96 -6.36 -15.85
N TYR A 273 5.39 -5.57 -14.95
CA TYR A 273 4.51 -4.44 -15.27
C TYR A 273 5.23 -3.13 -14.92
N ARG A 274 5.45 -2.28 -15.93
CA ARG A 274 6.11 -0.98 -15.74
C ARG A 274 5.12 0.17 -15.99
N LYS A 275 4.93 1.04 -15.00
CA LYS A 275 4.07 2.23 -15.12
C LYS A 275 4.81 3.45 -14.56
N GLY A 276 5.20 4.35 -15.45
CA GLY A 276 6.10 5.45 -15.09
C GLY A 276 7.42 4.94 -14.52
N LYS A 277 7.80 5.46 -13.35
CA LYS A 277 9.00 5.05 -12.60
C LYS A 277 8.82 3.77 -11.78
N TRP A 278 7.61 3.25 -11.68
CA TRP A 278 7.28 2.11 -10.83
C TRP A 278 7.23 0.80 -11.63
N VAL A 279 7.60 -0.27 -10.94
CA VAL A 279 7.61 -1.64 -11.43
C VAL A 279 6.82 -2.50 -10.46
N SER A 280 6.03 -3.42 -11.02
CA SER A 280 5.43 -4.53 -10.29
C SER A 280 5.80 -5.83 -10.98
N MET A 281 5.95 -6.90 -10.21
CA MET A 281 6.33 -8.21 -10.69
C MET A 281 5.31 -9.22 -10.20
N HIS A 282 4.84 -10.07 -11.09
CA HIS A 282 4.02 -11.23 -10.75
C HIS A 282 4.84 -12.49 -11.00
N TYR A 283 5.04 -13.27 -9.96
CA TYR A 283 5.63 -14.60 -10.01
C TYR A 283 4.58 -15.66 -9.71
N ARG A 284 4.75 -16.84 -10.31
CA ARG A 284 4.07 -18.06 -9.87
C ARG A 284 5.13 -19.01 -9.33
N LYS A 285 4.86 -19.61 -8.17
CA LYS A 285 5.71 -20.65 -7.59
C LYS A 285 5.42 -21.97 -8.26
N GLU A 286 6.46 -22.64 -8.73
CA GLU A 286 6.37 -24.02 -9.23
C GLU A 286 6.21 -25.03 -8.08
#